data_AF-A0A357F1M2-F1
#
_entry.id   AF-A0A357F1M2-F1
#
_cell.length_a   1.000
_cell.length_b   1.000
_cell.length_c   1.000
_cell.angle_alpha   90.00
_cell.angle_beta   90.00
_cell.angle_gamma   90.00
#
_symmetry.space_group_name_H-M   'P 1'
#
loop_
_entity.id
_entity.type
_entity.pdbx_description
1 polymer ?
#
loop_
_entity_poly.entity_id
_entity_poly.type
_entity_poly.pdbx_seq_one_letter_code
_entity_poly.pdbx_strand_id
1 'polypeptide(L)'
;MALETKFVFIDTESYMKAGLNFNHSAMQSFASLCGSGKLSHLITSVVKREVKSKITAEINEALSSLRSFRRKARLLEKINDKEINGLFTEVDETKVHAKAQAVFDEFLVACGSKTLDAASLDPEVILDLYFEKKPPFGSGKKKSEFPDAFSLHALLKAIGKNKCYVVSDDPDIKSACEATDSLISVESLDKFLDVYNEHENAITELFKAYLEKQEESIRKIIKDKLNEVWAYNEADWEDSEVDEFHVVDVDAFEPAVVSISETNALVTFDAYVYMEYTVTGPNFTDGIYDKEAGKVITFDMTSRSGYDTKTFSGELEYTFEFVDGKLNVVGEPTVSIAGLTDGIGIYMEENPYEWQI
;
A
#
# COMPACT_ATOMS: atom_id res chain seq x y z
N MET A 1 -12.33 -22.20 -2.94
CA MET A 1 -12.15 -22.62 -4.35
C MET A 1 -11.11 -23.73 -4.60
N ALA A 2 -10.24 -24.23 -3.73
CA ALA A 2 -9.07 -25.07 -4.09
C ALA A 2 -8.02 -24.32 -4.94
N LEU A 3 -6.76 -24.41 -4.52
CA LEU A 3 -5.64 -23.75 -5.19
C LEU A 3 -5.39 -24.40 -6.55
N GLU A 4 -5.50 -23.63 -7.64
CA GLU A 4 -5.40 -24.17 -9.00
C GLU A 4 -3.96 -24.40 -9.48
N THR A 5 -3.01 -23.67 -8.90
CA THR A 5 -1.60 -23.69 -9.26
C THR A 5 -0.73 -23.10 -8.15
N LYS A 6 0.54 -23.49 -8.13
CA LYS A 6 1.55 -22.90 -7.24
C LYS A 6 2.30 -21.72 -7.87
N PHE A 7 2.12 -21.47 -9.16
CA PHE A 7 2.81 -20.40 -9.87
C PHE A 7 2.12 -19.08 -9.59
N VAL A 8 2.91 -18.09 -9.14
CA VAL A 8 2.43 -16.76 -8.80
C VAL A 8 3.33 -15.74 -9.47
N PHE A 9 2.73 -14.82 -10.20
CA PHE A 9 3.38 -13.65 -10.78
C PHE A 9 2.84 -12.42 -10.07
N ILE A 10 3.73 -11.54 -9.60
CA ILE A 10 3.38 -10.28 -8.95
C ILE A 10 3.75 -9.16 -9.90
N ASP A 11 2.76 -8.33 -10.23
CA ASP A 11 2.96 -7.17 -11.09
C ASP A 11 3.70 -6.02 -10.38
N THR A 12 4.29 -5.12 -11.15
CA THR A 12 4.96 -3.91 -10.64
C THR A 12 4.04 -3.11 -9.72
N GLU A 13 2.76 -2.92 -10.09
CA GLU A 13 1.80 -2.14 -9.33
C GLU A 13 1.58 -2.68 -7.91
N SER A 14 1.56 -4.00 -7.75
CA SER A 14 1.39 -4.64 -6.44
C SER A 14 2.58 -4.42 -5.50
N TYR A 15 3.80 -4.32 -6.03
CA TYR A 15 4.96 -3.92 -5.22
C TYR A 15 4.90 -2.46 -4.79
N MET A 16 4.36 -1.58 -5.65
CA MET A 16 4.18 -0.16 -5.34
C MET A 16 3.11 0.05 -4.27
N LYS A 17 1.98 -0.65 -4.36
CA LYS A 17 0.93 -0.62 -3.34
C LYS A 17 1.41 -1.09 -1.97
N ALA A 18 2.32 -2.05 -1.93
CA ALA A 18 3.00 -2.47 -0.70
C ALA A 18 4.05 -1.44 -0.19
N GLY A 19 4.11 -0.24 -0.78
CA GLY A 19 5.07 0.82 -0.41
C GLY A 19 6.53 0.40 -0.59
N LEU A 20 6.81 -0.54 -1.50
CA LEU A 20 8.12 -1.17 -1.67
C LEU A 20 8.68 -1.77 -0.35
N ASN A 21 7.80 -2.08 0.61
CA ASN A 21 8.16 -2.64 1.89
C ASN A 21 8.17 -4.17 1.82
N PHE A 22 9.32 -4.72 1.46
CA PHE A 22 9.51 -6.18 1.39
C PHE A 22 9.53 -6.86 2.77
N ASN A 23 9.52 -6.09 3.87
CA ASN A 23 9.36 -6.61 5.24
C ASN A 23 7.90 -6.63 5.69
N HIS A 24 6.96 -6.15 4.87
CA HIS A 24 5.53 -6.24 5.14
C HIS A 24 5.09 -7.70 5.32
N SER A 25 4.11 -7.91 6.20
CA SER A 25 3.58 -9.23 6.57
C SER A 25 3.30 -10.16 5.39
N ALA A 26 2.56 -9.65 4.40
CA ALA A 26 2.19 -10.41 3.20
C ALA A 26 3.43 -10.82 2.37
N MET A 27 4.39 -9.91 2.20
CA MET A 27 5.63 -10.20 1.45
C MET A 27 6.46 -11.27 2.17
N GLN A 28 6.59 -11.17 3.50
CA GLN A 28 7.31 -12.17 4.31
C GLN A 28 6.63 -13.53 4.30
N SER A 29 5.30 -13.54 4.41
CA SER A 29 4.49 -14.76 4.35
C SER A 29 4.61 -15.44 2.99
N PHE A 30 4.50 -14.67 1.91
CA PHE A 30 4.73 -15.16 0.55
C PHE A 30 6.15 -15.71 0.35
N ALA A 31 7.18 -14.99 0.80
CA ALA A 31 8.56 -15.45 0.70
C ALA A 31 8.80 -16.76 1.47
N SER A 32 8.22 -16.91 2.66
CA SER A 32 8.27 -18.15 3.46
C SER A 32 7.62 -19.34 2.74
N LEU A 33 6.45 -19.12 2.12
CA LEU A 33 5.75 -20.15 1.33
C LEU A 33 6.54 -20.53 0.07
N CYS A 34 7.18 -19.57 -0.58
CA CYS A 34 8.09 -19.85 -1.69
C CYS A 34 9.34 -20.62 -1.24
N GLY A 35 9.99 -20.20 -0.15
CA GLY A 35 11.19 -20.84 0.39
C GLY A 35 10.96 -22.28 0.86
N SER A 36 9.74 -22.60 1.30
CA SER A 36 9.31 -23.97 1.64
C SER A 36 8.82 -24.79 0.43
N GLY A 37 8.84 -24.21 -0.77
CA GLY A 37 8.45 -24.88 -2.02
C GLY A 37 6.94 -25.04 -2.23
N LYS A 38 6.11 -24.45 -1.35
CA LYS A 38 4.65 -24.45 -1.44
C LYS A 38 4.16 -23.56 -2.58
N LEU A 39 4.85 -22.45 -2.83
CA LEU A 39 4.61 -21.53 -3.94
C LEU A 39 5.85 -21.39 -4.83
N SER A 40 5.66 -20.88 -6.04
CA SER A 40 6.74 -20.66 -7.01
C SER A 40 6.57 -19.29 -7.66
N HIS A 41 7.37 -18.33 -7.21
CA HIS A 41 7.33 -16.96 -7.71
C HIS A 41 7.98 -16.85 -9.10
N LEU A 42 7.22 -16.32 -10.06
CA LEU A 42 7.65 -15.98 -11.41
C LEU A 42 7.72 -14.46 -11.52
N ILE A 43 8.82 -13.94 -12.03
CA ILE A 43 8.99 -12.49 -12.27
C ILE A 43 9.61 -12.28 -13.64
N THR A 44 9.23 -11.23 -14.36
CA THR A 44 9.81 -10.93 -15.67
C THR A 44 11.00 -9.98 -15.54
N SER A 45 11.90 -9.97 -16.52
CA SER A 45 12.99 -8.99 -16.57
C SER A 45 12.47 -7.55 -16.71
N VAL A 46 11.23 -7.36 -17.19
CA VAL A 46 10.54 -6.08 -17.28
C VAL A 46 10.12 -5.60 -15.89
N VAL A 47 9.26 -6.35 -15.17
CA VAL A 47 8.81 -6.00 -13.79
C VAL A 47 10.01 -5.78 -12.89
N LYS A 48 11.03 -6.65 -12.98
CA LYS A 48 12.26 -6.48 -12.18
C LYS A 48 12.93 -5.12 -12.43
N ARG A 49 12.97 -4.63 -13.67
CA ARG A 49 13.56 -3.32 -13.98
C ARG A 49 12.67 -2.16 -13.54
N GLU A 50 11.35 -2.30 -13.64
CA GLU A 50 10.41 -1.27 -13.22
C GLU A 50 10.45 -1.06 -11.72
N VAL A 51 10.34 -2.14 -10.93
CA VAL A 51 10.44 -2.07 -9.47
C VAL A 51 11.78 -1.44 -9.06
N LYS A 52 12.89 -1.84 -9.68
CA LYS A 52 14.21 -1.23 -9.43
C LYS A 52 14.25 0.26 -9.80
N SER A 53 13.61 0.66 -10.89
CA SER A 53 13.52 2.06 -11.28
C SER A 53 12.69 2.87 -10.29
N LYS A 54 11.61 2.31 -9.76
CA LYS A 54 10.76 2.94 -8.74
C LYS A 54 11.47 3.10 -7.41
N ILE A 55 12.17 2.06 -6.92
CA ILE A 55 13.06 2.16 -5.75
C ILE A 55 14.07 3.31 -5.93
N THR A 56 14.66 3.43 -7.12
CA THR A 56 15.62 4.51 -7.39
C THR A 56 14.97 5.89 -7.34
N ALA A 57 13.76 6.02 -7.87
CA ALA A 57 13.00 7.26 -7.84
C ALA A 57 12.67 7.70 -6.41
N GLU A 58 12.13 6.80 -5.57
CA GLU A 58 11.78 7.11 -4.18
C GLU A 58 13.00 7.46 -3.33
N ILE A 59 14.12 6.76 -3.52
CA ILE A 59 15.37 7.10 -2.82
C ILE A 59 15.87 8.48 -3.24
N ASN A 60 15.79 8.84 -4.53
CA ASN A 60 16.18 10.17 -4.99
C ASN A 60 15.33 11.27 -4.37
N GLU A 61 14.02 11.03 -4.24
CA GLU A 61 13.09 11.93 -3.59
C GLU A 61 13.43 12.08 -2.10
N ALA A 62 13.61 10.97 -1.38
CA ALA A 62 13.99 10.97 0.03
C ALA A 62 15.33 11.71 0.27
N LEU A 63 16.34 11.46 -0.56
CA LEU A 63 17.64 12.16 -0.50
C LEU A 63 17.50 13.67 -0.80
N SER A 64 16.63 14.04 -1.74
CA SER A 64 16.31 15.44 -2.03
C SER A 64 15.66 16.13 -0.82
N SER A 65 14.68 15.48 -0.19
CA SER A 65 14.02 15.95 1.02
C SER A 65 15.01 16.09 2.18
N LEU A 66 15.91 15.12 2.37
CA LEU A 66 16.97 15.18 3.38
C LEU A 66 17.93 16.37 3.15
N ARG A 67 18.33 16.63 1.89
CA ARG A 67 19.15 17.80 1.54
C ARG A 67 18.42 19.11 1.83
N SER A 68 17.13 19.19 1.50
CA SER A 68 16.30 20.36 1.77
C SER A 68 16.16 20.61 3.27
N PHE A 69 15.90 19.56 4.06
CA PHE A 69 15.85 19.60 5.52
C PHE A 69 17.16 20.14 6.11
N ARG A 70 18.31 19.57 5.74
CA ARG A 70 19.63 20.03 6.21
C ARG A 70 19.89 21.51 5.90
N ARG A 71 19.45 21.98 4.73
CA ARG A 71 19.59 23.39 4.34
C ARG A 71 18.74 24.32 5.22
N LYS A 72 17.50 23.93 5.55
CA LYS A 72 16.57 24.73 6.35
C LYS A 72 16.88 24.68 7.86
N ALA A 73 17.38 23.55 8.35
CA ALA A 73 17.57 23.25 9.77
C ALA A 73 19.00 23.52 10.31
N ARG A 74 19.79 24.38 9.66
CA ARG A 74 21.21 24.65 10.03
C ARG A 74 21.45 25.10 11.47
N LEU A 75 20.43 25.63 12.14
CA LEU A 75 20.53 25.99 13.55
C LEU A 75 20.62 24.74 14.44
N LEU A 76 19.98 23.64 14.05
CA LEU A 76 20.01 22.38 14.79
C LEU A 76 21.39 21.72 14.74
N GLU A 77 22.14 21.89 13.65
CA GLU A 77 23.51 21.39 13.50
C GLU A 77 24.47 21.94 14.59
N LYS A 78 24.15 23.10 15.18
CA LYS A 78 24.96 23.71 16.24
C LYS A 78 24.63 23.17 17.63
N ILE A 79 23.57 22.39 17.77
CA ILE A 79 23.20 21.77 19.03
C ILE A 79 24.14 20.59 19.24
N ASN A 80 24.87 20.59 20.35
CA ASN A 80 25.79 19.51 20.69
C ASN A 80 25.00 18.29 21.23
N ASP A 81 24.23 17.66 20.35
CA ASP A 81 23.46 16.47 20.61
C ASP A 81 23.77 15.40 19.56
N LYS A 82 23.96 14.15 20.01
CA LYS A 82 24.44 13.06 19.14
C LYS A 82 23.37 12.62 18.14
N GLU A 83 22.10 12.64 18.51
CA GLU A 83 20.99 12.24 17.65
C GLU A 83 20.77 13.30 16.56
N ILE A 84 20.81 14.57 16.95
CA ILE A 84 20.69 15.71 16.02
C ILE A 84 21.87 15.75 15.05
N ASN A 85 23.10 15.60 15.54
CA ASN A 85 24.29 15.60 14.68
C ASN A 85 24.28 14.47 13.63
N GLY A 86 23.64 13.34 13.93
CA GLY A 86 23.44 12.25 12.98
C GLY A 86 22.68 12.68 11.73
N LEU A 87 21.68 13.57 11.87
CA LEU A 87 20.83 14.04 10.77
C LEU A 87 21.59 14.87 9.73
N PHE A 88 22.73 15.46 10.11
CA PHE A 88 23.56 16.31 9.24
C PHE A 88 24.78 15.58 8.66
N THR A 89 25.02 14.33 9.04
CA THR A 89 26.14 13.53 8.53
C THR A 89 25.93 13.21 7.04
N GLU A 90 26.92 13.51 6.19
CA GLU A 90 26.84 13.18 4.77
C GLU A 90 26.53 11.69 4.56
N VAL A 91 25.55 11.43 3.70
CA VAL A 91 25.14 10.08 3.37
C VAL A 91 25.77 9.72 2.03
N ASP A 92 26.40 8.56 1.98
CA ASP A 92 26.91 8.01 0.74
C ASP A 92 25.74 7.53 -0.13
N GLU A 93 25.27 8.41 -1.02
CA GLU A 93 24.10 8.16 -1.88
C GLU A 93 24.27 6.87 -2.69
N THR A 94 25.49 6.56 -3.14
CA THR A 94 25.79 5.33 -3.88
C THR A 94 25.53 4.09 -3.02
N LYS A 95 25.97 4.12 -1.74
CA LYS A 95 25.68 3.03 -0.80
C LYS A 95 24.19 2.91 -0.47
N VAL A 96 23.47 4.03 -0.35
CA VAL A 96 22.02 4.01 -0.10
C VAL A 96 21.29 3.36 -1.26
N HIS A 97 21.57 3.79 -2.51
CA HIS A 97 21.00 3.16 -3.69
C HIS A 97 21.32 1.66 -3.75
N ALA A 98 22.58 1.28 -3.53
CA ALA A 98 22.97 -0.12 -3.54
C ALA A 98 22.23 -0.95 -2.49
N LYS A 99 22.08 -0.43 -1.26
CA LYS A 99 21.32 -1.11 -0.20
C LYS A 99 19.83 -1.22 -0.52
N ALA A 100 19.20 -0.15 -0.98
CA ALA A 100 17.77 -0.16 -1.32
C ALA A 100 17.46 -1.16 -2.44
N GLN A 101 18.33 -1.22 -3.46
CA GLN A 101 18.24 -2.22 -4.53
C GLN A 101 18.46 -3.64 -4.02
N ALA A 102 19.37 -3.82 -3.07
CA ALA A 102 19.67 -5.12 -2.49
C ALA A 102 18.48 -5.70 -1.73
N VAL A 103 17.66 -4.89 -1.05
CA VAL A 103 16.46 -5.39 -0.35
C VAL A 103 15.51 -6.13 -1.30
N PHE A 104 15.27 -5.57 -2.49
CA PHE A 104 14.45 -6.24 -3.49
C PHE A 104 15.11 -7.51 -4.03
N ASP A 105 16.42 -7.48 -4.33
CA ASP A 105 17.14 -8.67 -4.78
C ASP A 105 17.15 -9.77 -3.70
N GLU A 106 17.29 -9.42 -2.41
CA GLU A 106 17.22 -10.32 -1.26
C GLU A 106 15.83 -10.96 -1.14
N PHE A 107 14.76 -10.17 -1.29
CA PHE A 107 13.39 -10.69 -1.36
C PHE A 107 13.22 -11.70 -2.50
N LEU A 108 13.71 -11.38 -3.70
CA LEU A 108 13.63 -12.30 -4.84
C LEU A 108 14.41 -13.60 -4.59
N VAL A 109 15.56 -13.52 -3.92
CA VAL A 109 16.37 -14.68 -3.51
C VAL A 109 15.64 -15.50 -2.45
N ALA A 110 15.04 -14.87 -1.44
CA ALA A 110 14.26 -15.55 -0.41
C ALA A 110 13.07 -16.32 -1.01
N CYS A 111 12.42 -15.76 -2.02
CA CYS A 111 11.36 -16.42 -2.77
C CYS A 111 11.85 -17.50 -3.75
N GLY A 112 13.16 -17.66 -3.97
CA GLY A 112 13.68 -18.53 -5.03
C GLY A 112 13.15 -18.16 -6.42
N SER A 113 12.94 -16.86 -6.67
CA SER A 113 12.18 -16.35 -7.81
C SER A 113 12.78 -16.77 -9.15
N LYS A 114 11.95 -17.29 -10.05
CA LYS A 114 12.35 -17.60 -11.43
C LYS A 114 12.17 -16.36 -12.30
N THR A 115 13.28 -15.77 -12.72
CA THR A 115 13.25 -14.65 -13.68
C THR A 115 12.98 -15.15 -15.10
N LEU A 116 11.97 -14.58 -15.75
CA LEU A 116 11.55 -14.84 -17.12
C LEU A 116 12.10 -13.73 -18.03
N ASP A 117 12.95 -14.10 -18.98
CA ASP A 117 13.58 -13.12 -19.85
C ASP A 117 12.67 -12.72 -21.02
N ALA A 118 12.25 -11.45 -21.02
CA ALA A 118 11.50 -10.83 -22.11
C ALA A 118 12.33 -10.61 -23.39
N ALA A 119 13.66 -10.68 -23.34
CA ALA A 119 14.51 -10.44 -24.51
C ALA A 119 14.34 -11.49 -25.63
N SER A 120 13.82 -12.67 -25.29
CA SER A 120 13.60 -13.78 -26.24
C SER A 120 12.19 -13.79 -26.86
N LEU A 121 11.41 -12.74 -26.64
CA LEU A 121 10.05 -12.62 -27.18
C LEU A 121 10.08 -12.10 -28.61
N ASP A 122 9.13 -12.58 -29.41
CA ASP A 122 8.90 -12.07 -30.75
C ASP A 122 8.18 -10.71 -30.64
N PRO A 123 8.83 -9.58 -31.02
CA PRO A 123 8.22 -8.27 -30.93
C PRO A 123 6.99 -8.13 -31.83
N GLU A 124 6.89 -8.92 -32.90
CA GLU A 124 5.76 -8.85 -33.83
C GLU A 124 4.45 -9.21 -33.13
N VAL A 125 4.48 -10.18 -32.22
CA VAL A 125 3.30 -10.56 -31.41
C VAL A 125 2.83 -9.40 -30.54
N ILE A 126 3.76 -8.64 -29.95
CA ILE A 126 3.41 -7.49 -29.10
C ILE A 126 2.87 -6.33 -29.95
N LEU A 127 3.43 -6.11 -31.14
CA LEU A 127 2.95 -5.11 -32.08
C LEU A 127 1.54 -5.45 -32.59
N ASP A 128 1.28 -6.72 -32.89
CA ASP A 128 -0.05 -7.20 -33.29
C ASP A 128 -1.07 -6.93 -32.17
N LEU A 129 -0.76 -7.28 -30.91
CA LEU A 129 -1.63 -6.96 -29.76
C LEU A 129 -1.95 -5.46 -29.68
N TYR A 130 -0.95 -4.61 -29.90
CA TYR A 130 -1.10 -3.15 -29.87
C TYR A 130 -1.99 -2.64 -31.02
N PHE A 131 -1.71 -3.04 -32.28
CA PHE A 131 -2.45 -2.55 -33.44
C PHE A 131 -3.88 -3.11 -33.51
N GLU A 132 -4.08 -4.34 -33.04
CA GLU A 132 -5.40 -4.98 -32.93
C GLU A 132 -6.18 -4.56 -31.68
N LYS A 133 -5.59 -3.72 -30.80
CA LYS A 133 -6.22 -3.21 -29.58
C LYS A 133 -6.65 -4.33 -28.62
N LYS A 134 -5.87 -5.40 -28.57
CA LYS A 134 -6.09 -6.52 -27.64
C LYS A 134 -5.48 -6.18 -26.27
N PRO A 135 -6.01 -6.74 -25.18
CA PRO A 135 -5.41 -6.59 -23.86
C PRO A 135 -3.91 -6.96 -23.86
N PRO A 136 -3.05 -6.22 -23.12
CA PRO A 136 -3.37 -5.12 -22.19
C PRO A 136 -3.60 -3.73 -22.85
N PHE A 137 -3.49 -3.59 -24.17
CA PHE A 137 -3.56 -2.26 -24.82
C PHE A 137 -4.97 -1.66 -24.94
N GLY A 138 -6.02 -2.48 -24.94
CA GLY A 138 -7.43 -2.04 -24.99
C GLY A 138 -7.73 -0.93 -26.01
N SER A 139 -8.74 -0.09 -25.73
CA SER A 139 -9.07 1.07 -26.56
C SER A 139 -8.33 2.34 -26.12
N GLY A 140 -7.61 3.01 -27.03
CA GLY A 140 -7.01 4.33 -26.78
C GLY A 140 -5.56 4.44 -27.24
N LYS A 141 -4.83 5.47 -26.75
CA LYS A 141 -3.38 5.64 -26.97
C LYS A 141 -2.59 5.05 -25.80
N LYS A 142 -2.74 3.74 -25.60
CA LYS A 142 -2.17 2.97 -24.48
C LYS A 142 -0.71 2.56 -24.71
N LYS A 143 0.15 3.53 -25.04
CA LYS A 143 1.60 3.23 -25.26
C LYS A 143 2.35 2.93 -23.96
N SER A 144 1.75 3.22 -22.81
CA SER A 144 2.27 2.87 -21.49
C SER A 144 2.24 1.36 -21.23
N GLU A 145 1.42 0.58 -21.95
CA GLU A 145 1.15 -0.84 -21.65
C GLU A 145 2.10 -1.82 -22.34
N PHE A 146 3.11 -1.33 -23.06
CA PHE A 146 4.11 -2.20 -23.68
C PHE A 146 4.86 -3.06 -22.65
N PRO A 147 5.33 -2.52 -21.51
CA PRO A 147 5.95 -3.32 -20.45
C PRO A 147 5.05 -4.49 -20.00
N ASP A 148 3.78 -4.24 -19.77
CA ASP A 148 2.81 -5.26 -19.33
C ASP A 148 2.58 -6.31 -20.41
N ALA A 149 2.47 -5.89 -21.67
CA ALA A 149 2.34 -6.82 -22.79
C ALA A 149 3.57 -7.75 -22.90
N PHE A 150 4.79 -7.20 -22.75
CA PHE A 150 6.01 -8.02 -22.71
C PHE A 150 6.03 -8.96 -21.49
N SER A 151 5.62 -8.48 -20.32
CA SER A 151 5.57 -9.27 -19.09
C SER A 151 4.60 -10.45 -19.20
N LEU A 152 3.35 -10.18 -19.58
CA LEU A 152 2.31 -11.20 -19.71
C LEU A 152 2.64 -12.21 -20.82
N HIS A 153 3.20 -11.76 -21.93
CA HIS A 153 3.61 -12.66 -23.00
C HIS A 153 4.79 -13.58 -22.58
N ALA A 154 5.78 -13.03 -21.85
CA ALA A 154 6.86 -13.83 -21.27
C ALA A 154 6.33 -14.85 -20.26
N LEU A 155 5.37 -14.44 -19.44
CA LEU A 155 4.71 -15.30 -18.47
C LEU A 155 3.99 -16.47 -19.15
N LEU A 156 3.11 -16.19 -20.12
CA LEU A 156 2.36 -17.19 -20.88
C LEU A 156 3.29 -18.22 -21.56
N LYS A 157 4.37 -17.74 -22.21
CA LYS A 157 5.36 -18.61 -22.83
C LYS A 157 6.06 -19.51 -21.81
N ALA A 158 6.36 -19.00 -20.62
CA ALA A 158 7.07 -19.75 -19.57
C ALA A 158 6.21 -20.78 -18.86
N ILE A 159 4.91 -20.50 -18.64
CA ILE A 159 3.99 -21.42 -17.95
C ILE A 159 3.46 -22.51 -18.90
N GLY A 160 3.43 -22.23 -20.21
CA GLY A 160 2.99 -23.19 -21.23
C GLY A 160 1.52 -23.58 -21.04
N LYS A 161 1.27 -24.83 -20.65
CA LYS A 161 -0.08 -25.35 -20.37
C LYS A 161 -0.49 -25.25 -18.90
N ASN A 162 0.41 -24.81 -18.03
CA ASN A 162 0.10 -24.62 -16.61
C ASN A 162 -0.66 -23.32 -16.40
N LYS A 163 -1.38 -23.23 -15.28
CA LYS A 163 -1.99 -21.97 -14.83
C LYS A 163 -1.03 -21.15 -13.98
N CYS A 164 -1.26 -19.84 -13.89
CA CYS A 164 -0.55 -18.92 -13.02
C CYS A 164 -1.50 -17.92 -12.37
N TYR A 165 -1.35 -17.67 -11.07
CA TYR A 165 -1.97 -16.52 -10.44
C TYR A 165 -1.21 -15.25 -10.84
N VAL A 166 -1.93 -14.21 -11.21
CA VAL A 166 -1.41 -12.87 -11.55
C VAL A 166 -1.95 -11.91 -10.51
N VAL A 167 -1.05 -11.45 -9.64
CA VAL A 167 -1.36 -10.49 -8.58
C VAL A 167 -1.20 -9.08 -9.15
N SER A 168 -2.32 -8.43 -9.38
CA SER A 168 -2.41 -7.06 -9.89
C SER A 168 -3.84 -6.54 -9.73
N ASP A 169 -3.97 -5.27 -9.34
CA ASP A 169 -5.26 -4.58 -9.37
C ASP A 169 -5.46 -3.77 -10.67
N ASP A 170 -4.47 -3.77 -11.57
CA ASP A 170 -4.52 -3.00 -12.80
C ASP A 170 -5.63 -3.53 -13.74
N PRO A 171 -6.60 -2.69 -14.15
CA PRO A 171 -7.71 -3.11 -15.01
C PRO A 171 -7.28 -3.70 -16.36
N ASP A 172 -6.17 -3.25 -16.94
CA ASP A 172 -5.64 -3.73 -18.20
C ASP A 172 -5.01 -5.12 -18.05
N ILE A 173 -4.32 -5.36 -16.94
CA ILE A 173 -3.79 -6.69 -16.58
C ILE A 173 -4.93 -7.65 -16.26
N LYS A 174 -5.94 -7.22 -15.50
CA LYS A 174 -7.17 -8.02 -15.24
C LYS A 174 -7.83 -8.44 -16.55
N SER A 175 -8.06 -7.47 -17.45
CA SER A 175 -8.64 -7.72 -18.77
C SER A 175 -7.80 -8.69 -19.61
N ALA A 176 -6.47 -8.64 -19.49
CA ALA A 176 -5.59 -9.57 -20.18
C ALA A 176 -5.63 -10.99 -19.59
N CYS A 177 -5.83 -11.12 -18.28
CA CYS A 177 -6.05 -12.42 -17.63
C CYS A 177 -7.38 -13.03 -18.08
N GLU A 178 -8.45 -12.25 -18.14
CA GLU A 178 -9.76 -12.71 -18.63
C GLU A 178 -9.74 -13.21 -20.08
N ALA A 179 -8.81 -12.70 -20.89
CA ALA A 179 -8.63 -13.14 -22.27
C ALA A 179 -7.95 -14.53 -22.39
N THR A 180 -7.46 -15.13 -21.29
CA THR A 180 -6.72 -16.40 -21.32
C THR A 180 -6.99 -17.29 -20.10
N ASP A 181 -7.48 -18.52 -20.34
CA ASP A 181 -7.80 -19.51 -19.28
C ASP A 181 -6.61 -19.93 -18.38
N SER A 182 -5.37 -19.67 -18.82
CA SER A 182 -4.14 -20.00 -18.08
C SER A 182 -3.76 -18.98 -17.02
N LEU A 183 -4.35 -17.78 -17.02
CA LEU A 183 -4.04 -16.72 -16.06
C LEU A 183 -5.23 -16.52 -15.13
N ILE A 184 -4.97 -16.53 -13.82
CA ILE A 184 -5.97 -16.33 -12.79
C ILE A 184 -5.67 -15.00 -12.11
N SER A 185 -6.50 -13.99 -12.36
CA SER A 185 -6.31 -12.67 -11.77
C SER A 185 -6.66 -12.69 -10.28
N VAL A 186 -5.83 -12.03 -9.47
CA VAL A 186 -6.08 -11.73 -8.05
C VAL A 186 -5.64 -10.29 -7.78
N GLU A 187 -6.45 -9.53 -7.07
CA GLU A 187 -6.30 -8.08 -6.95
C GLU A 187 -5.14 -7.65 -6.04
N SER A 188 -4.76 -8.49 -5.08
CA SER A 188 -3.68 -8.21 -4.15
C SER A 188 -3.00 -9.48 -3.66
N LEU A 189 -1.78 -9.33 -3.14
CA LEU A 189 -1.04 -10.44 -2.55
C LEU A 189 -1.76 -10.96 -1.30
N ASP A 190 -2.38 -10.06 -0.54
CA ASP A 190 -3.16 -10.38 0.66
C ASP A 190 -4.33 -11.31 0.33
N LYS A 191 -5.14 -10.95 -0.70
CA LYS A 191 -6.25 -11.78 -1.19
C LYS A 191 -5.77 -13.13 -1.70
N PHE A 192 -4.62 -13.16 -2.38
CA PHE A 192 -4.03 -14.43 -2.83
C PHE A 192 -3.63 -15.32 -1.65
N LEU A 193 -2.97 -14.77 -0.63
CA LEU A 193 -2.57 -15.50 0.57
C LEU A 193 -3.78 -15.97 1.39
N ASP A 194 -4.84 -15.18 1.45
CA ASP A 194 -6.09 -15.55 2.10
C ASP A 194 -6.73 -16.77 1.44
N VAL A 195 -6.81 -16.77 0.10
CA VAL A 195 -7.27 -17.94 -0.68
C VAL A 195 -6.34 -19.15 -0.47
N TYR A 196 -5.03 -18.94 -0.46
CA TYR A 196 -4.05 -20.00 -0.19
C TYR A 196 -4.28 -20.64 1.19
N ASN A 197 -4.39 -19.81 2.23
CA ASN A 197 -4.53 -20.27 3.62
C ASN A 197 -5.89 -20.93 3.87
N GLU A 198 -6.95 -20.49 3.21
CA GLU A 198 -8.27 -21.13 3.28
C GLU A 198 -8.23 -22.56 2.73
N HIS A 199 -7.36 -22.85 1.76
CA HIS A 199 -7.26 -24.18 1.16
C HIS A 199 -6.28 -25.10 1.84
N GLU A 200 -5.17 -24.57 2.32
CA GLU A 200 -4.08 -25.37 2.88
C GLU A 200 -4.17 -25.52 4.40
N ASN A 201 -5.01 -24.74 5.08
CA ASN A 201 -5.12 -24.79 6.53
C ASN A 201 -6.58 -24.85 6.99
N ALA A 202 -6.98 -26.02 7.53
CA ALA A 202 -8.31 -26.24 8.09
C ALA A 202 -8.65 -25.31 9.27
N ILE A 203 -7.64 -24.71 9.91
CA ILE A 203 -7.82 -23.71 10.97
C ILE A 203 -8.37 -22.41 10.39
N THR A 204 -8.05 -22.07 9.13
CA THR A 204 -8.45 -20.81 8.50
C THR A 204 -9.97 -20.64 8.45
N GLU A 205 -10.73 -21.68 8.16
CA GLU A 205 -12.20 -21.60 8.15
C GLU A 205 -12.77 -21.28 9.55
N LEU A 206 -12.24 -21.93 10.59
CA LEU A 206 -12.64 -21.67 11.98
C LEU A 206 -12.27 -20.25 12.41
N PHE A 207 -11.09 -19.78 11.98
CA PHE A 207 -10.59 -18.45 12.30
C PHE A 207 -11.36 -17.35 11.56
N LYS A 208 -11.68 -17.54 10.28
CA LYS A 208 -12.56 -16.61 9.53
C LYS A 208 -13.94 -16.50 10.16
N ALA A 209 -14.54 -17.63 10.56
CA ALA A 209 -15.81 -17.62 11.30
C ALA A 209 -15.71 -16.94 12.67
N TYR A 210 -14.53 -16.88 13.28
CA TYR A 210 -14.28 -16.05 14.47
C TYR A 210 -14.21 -14.56 14.09
N LEU A 211 -13.47 -14.18 13.05
CA LEU A 211 -13.38 -12.80 12.58
C LEU A 211 -14.76 -12.21 12.26
N GLU A 212 -15.60 -12.94 11.52
CA GLU A 212 -16.97 -12.52 11.21
C GLU A 212 -17.81 -12.25 12.48
N LYS A 213 -17.66 -13.09 13.51
CA LYS A 213 -18.37 -12.90 14.79
C LYS A 213 -17.84 -11.74 15.61
N GLN A 214 -16.57 -11.38 15.42
CA GLN A 214 -15.90 -10.31 16.15
C GLN A 214 -15.81 -9.01 15.35
N GLU A 215 -16.43 -8.95 14.17
CA GLU A 215 -16.30 -7.82 13.25
C GLU A 215 -16.61 -6.48 13.93
N GLU A 216 -17.72 -6.38 14.67
CA GLU A 216 -18.09 -5.20 15.46
C GLU A 216 -17.03 -4.83 16.51
N SER A 217 -16.47 -5.83 17.19
CA SER A 217 -15.42 -5.59 18.19
C SER A 217 -14.13 -5.10 17.52
N ILE A 218 -13.77 -5.64 16.35
CA ILE A 218 -12.58 -5.24 15.60
C ILE A 218 -12.75 -3.81 15.06
N ARG A 219 -13.91 -3.50 14.47
CA ARG A 219 -14.26 -2.14 14.02
C ARG A 219 -14.14 -1.15 15.16
N LYS A 220 -14.61 -1.51 16.36
CA LYS A 220 -14.45 -0.68 17.56
C LYS A 220 -12.99 -0.46 17.94
N ILE A 221 -12.15 -1.51 17.94
CA ILE A 221 -10.72 -1.37 18.24
C ILE A 221 -10.04 -0.43 17.24
N ILE A 222 -10.33 -0.57 15.94
CA ILE A 222 -9.80 0.31 14.88
C ILE A 222 -10.27 1.75 15.10
N LYS A 223 -11.57 1.94 15.37
CA LYS A 223 -12.17 3.26 15.67
C LYS A 223 -11.52 3.93 16.87
N ASP A 224 -11.38 3.21 17.98
CA ASP A 224 -10.76 3.72 19.19
C ASP A 224 -9.29 4.09 18.90
N LYS A 225 -8.58 3.26 18.12
CA LYS A 225 -7.19 3.52 17.75
C LYS A 225 -7.01 4.77 16.89
N LEU A 226 -7.88 4.98 15.91
CA LEU A 226 -7.83 6.15 15.04
C LEU A 226 -8.18 7.44 15.79
N ASN A 227 -9.09 7.39 16.77
CA ASN A 227 -9.40 8.54 17.63
C ASN A 227 -8.26 8.93 18.59
N GLU A 228 -7.27 8.06 18.83
CA GLU A 228 -6.07 8.40 19.61
C GLU A 228 -5.06 9.23 18.79
N VAL A 229 -5.22 9.31 17.47
CA VAL A 229 -4.28 9.97 16.57
C VAL A 229 -4.70 11.42 16.37
N TRP A 230 -3.72 12.33 16.41
CA TRP A 230 -3.95 13.73 16.12
C TRP A 230 -4.24 13.94 14.62
N ALA A 231 -5.07 14.94 14.31
CA ALA A 231 -5.40 15.31 12.95
C ALA A 231 -4.87 16.72 12.63
N TYR A 232 -4.66 17.00 11.34
CA TYR A 232 -4.20 18.32 10.86
C TYR A 232 -4.85 18.68 9.53
N ASN A 233 -4.95 19.98 9.28
CA ASN A 233 -5.49 20.49 8.02
C ASN A 233 -4.40 20.48 6.93
N GLU A 234 -4.66 19.77 5.84
CA GLU A 234 -3.82 19.69 4.63
C GLU A 234 -4.15 20.76 3.59
N ALA A 235 -5.23 21.50 3.78
CA ALA A 235 -5.66 22.54 2.85
C ALA A 235 -4.81 23.82 2.96
N ASP A 236 -4.87 24.66 1.93
CA ASP A 236 -4.21 25.96 1.86
C ASP A 236 -4.89 27.04 2.73
N TRP A 237 -5.42 26.66 3.89
CA TRP A 237 -5.92 27.61 4.90
C TRP A 237 -4.80 27.90 5.90
N GLU A 238 -4.04 28.96 5.60
CA GLU A 238 -2.87 29.37 6.40
C GLU A 238 -3.24 29.56 7.87
N ASP A 239 -2.39 29.04 8.76
CA ASP A 239 -2.54 29.08 10.23
C ASP A 239 -3.85 28.48 10.77
N SER A 240 -4.46 27.55 10.04
CA SER A 240 -5.60 26.77 10.54
C SER A 240 -5.19 25.54 11.33
N GLU A 241 -6.02 25.17 12.31
CA GLU A 241 -5.82 24.02 13.20
C GLU A 241 -7.11 23.19 13.29
N VAL A 242 -6.96 21.89 13.55
CA VAL A 242 -8.10 20.98 13.79
C VAL A 242 -8.42 21.01 15.28
N ASP A 243 -9.56 21.60 15.63
CA ASP A 243 -10.00 21.71 17.03
C ASP A 243 -10.67 20.43 17.52
N GLU A 244 -11.47 19.81 16.66
CA GLU A 244 -12.23 18.61 16.96
C GLU A 244 -12.04 17.60 15.83
N PHE A 245 -11.77 16.35 16.19
CA PHE A 245 -11.67 15.24 15.26
C PHE A 245 -12.27 14.00 15.92
N HIS A 246 -13.19 13.35 15.20
CA HIS A 246 -13.87 12.17 15.67
C HIS A 246 -14.08 11.20 14.52
N VAL A 247 -13.58 9.98 14.67
CA VAL A 247 -14.01 8.87 13.83
C VAL A 247 -15.40 8.49 14.27
N VAL A 248 -16.39 8.63 13.39
CA VAL A 248 -17.79 8.33 13.69
C VAL A 248 -18.06 6.85 13.47
N ASP A 249 -17.52 6.28 12.39
CA ASP A 249 -17.78 4.90 12.02
C ASP A 249 -16.67 4.27 11.19
N VAL A 250 -16.60 2.94 11.24
CA VAL A 250 -15.78 2.09 10.37
C VAL A 250 -16.75 1.20 9.60
N ASP A 251 -17.07 1.60 8.37
CA ASP A 251 -18.22 1.09 7.59
C ASP A 251 -17.90 -0.24 6.88
N ALA A 252 -16.80 -0.29 6.12
CA ALA A 252 -16.33 -1.51 5.48
C ALA A 252 -15.04 -1.98 6.13
N PHE A 253 -14.94 -3.29 6.38
CA PHE A 253 -13.77 -3.96 6.90
C PHE A 253 -13.50 -5.19 6.04
N GLU A 254 -12.39 -5.18 5.28
CA GLU A 254 -12.01 -6.26 4.37
C GLU A 254 -10.78 -7.01 4.92
N PRO A 255 -10.96 -8.02 5.79
CA PRO A 255 -9.85 -8.79 6.34
C PRO A 255 -9.34 -9.85 5.35
N ALA A 256 -8.03 -10.04 5.30
CA ALA A 256 -7.35 -11.10 4.57
C ALA A 256 -6.38 -11.84 5.49
N VAL A 257 -6.52 -13.16 5.62
CA VAL A 257 -5.63 -13.99 6.43
C VAL A 257 -4.34 -14.28 5.65
N VAL A 258 -3.31 -13.49 5.88
CA VAL A 258 -2.03 -13.59 5.13
C VAL A 258 -1.12 -14.70 5.67
N SER A 259 -1.24 -15.03 6.95
CA SER A 259 -0.50 -16.13 7.58
C SER A 259 -1.28 -16.72 8.73
N ILE A 260 -1.25 -18.03 8.86
CA ILE A 260 -1.89 -18.74 9.97
C ILE A 260 -1.15 -20.03 10.32
N SER A 261 -0.93 -20.22 11.62
CA SER A 261 -0.29 -21.37 12.23
C SER A 261 -1.21 -22.04 13.25
N GLU A 262 -0.68 -22.97 14.04
CA GLU A 262 -1.44 -23.62 15.11
C GLU A 262 -1.77 -22.69 16.29
N THR A 263 -1.01 -21.61 16.46
CA THR A 263 -1.16 -20.71 17.61
C THR A 263 -1.38 -19.25 17.24
N ASN A 264 -1.00 -18.84 16.03
CA ASN A 264 -1.02 -17.42 15.65
C ASN A 264 -1.67 -17.23 14.29
N ALA A 265 -2.32 -16.09 14.10
CA ALA A 265 -2.75 -15.62 12.78
C ALA A 265 -2.35 -14.16 12.59
N LEU A 266 -2.07 -13.82 11.35
CA LEU A 266 -1.78 -12.47 10.90
C LEU A 266 -2.80 -12.14 9.81
N VAL A 267 -3.53 -11.05 10.04
CA VAL A 267 -4.61 -10.58 9.18
C VAL A 267 -4.24 -9.19 8.71
N THR A 268 -4.25 -8.95 7.40
CA THR A 268 -4.22 -7.59 6.86
C THR A 268 -5.65 -7.12 6.65
N PHE A 269 -5.89 -5.82 6.69
CA PHE A 269 -7.21 -5.26 6.44
C PHE A 269 -7.14 -3.91 5.75
N ASP A 270 -8.19 -3.63 4.98
CA ASP A 270 -8.57 -2.29 4.58
C ASP A 270 -9.87 -1.91 5.30
N ALA A 271 -9.87 -0.73 5.94
CA ALA A 271 -11.00 -0.20 6.69
C ALA A 271 -11.45 1.12 6.07
N TYR A 272 -12.72 1.21 5.65
CA TYR A 272 -13.32 2.45 5.16
C TYR A 272 -13.93 3.22 6.34
N VAL A 273 -13.39 4.40 6.61
CA VAL A 273 -13.64 5.12 7.86
C VAL A 273 -14.29 6.46 7.57
N TYR A 274 -15.41 6.74 8.24
CA TYR A 274 -16.09 8.03 8.21
C TYR A 274 -15.69 8.86 9.43
N MET A 275 -15.28 10.09 9.19
CA MET A 275 -14.74 11.00 10.19
C MET A 275 -15.45 12.35 10.11
N GLU A 276 -15.63 12.98 11.27
CA GLU A 276 -16.11 14.35 11.41
C GLU A 276 -15.03 15.18 12.08
N TYR A 277 -14.91 16.44 11.66
CA TYR A 277 -13.91 17.35 12.18
C TYR A 277 -14.36 18.79 12.13
N THR A 278 -13.78 19.61 13.00
CA THR A 278 -13.92 21.07 13.02
C THR A 278 -12.54 21.69 12.89
N VAL A 279 -12.39 22.58 11.91
CA VAL A 279 -11.15 23.34 11.66
C VAL A 279 -11.41 24.80 11.96
N THR A 280 -10.50 25.41 12.70
CA THR A 280 -10.52 26.85 12.97
C THR A 280 -9.27 27.48 12.41
N GLY A 281 -9.45 28.58 11.68
CA GLY A 281 -8.35 29.35 11.12
C GLY A 281 -8.70 30.83 11.02
N PRO A 282 -7.75 31.65 10.55
CA PRO A 282 -7.97 33.07 10.34
C PRO A 282 -9.12 33.30 9.34
N ASN A 283 -9.98 34.27 9.61
CA ASN A 283 -11.03 34.68 8.67
C ASN A 283 -10.43 35.65 7.63
N PHE A 284 -9.93 35.12 6.51
CA PHE A 284 -9.45 35.93 5.39
C PHE A 284 -10.59 36.52 4.56
N THR A 285 -11.79 35.96 4.64
CA THR A 285 -12.99 36.47 3.96
C THR A 285 -13.31 37.91 4.38
N ASP A 286 -13.23 38.19 5.68
CA ASP A 286 -13.40 39.53 6.25
C ASP A 286 -12.07 40.26 6.49
N GLY A 287 -10.97 39.68 6.00
CA GLY A 287 -9.62 40.21 6.16
C GLY A 287 -9.40 41.51 5.38
N ILE A 288 -8.53 42.38 5.92
CA ILE A 288 -8.18 43.65 5.28
C ILE A 288 -6.85 43.49 4.56
N TYR A 289 -6.84 43.73 3.24
CA TYR A 289 -5.60 43.70 2.47
C TYR A 289 -4.71 44.91 2.79
N ASP A 290 -3.53 44.65 3.38
CA ASP A 290 -2.51 45.65 3.62
C ASP A 290 -1.49 45.67 2.47
N LYS A 291 -1.49 46.78 1.73
CA LYS A 291 -0.58 47.01 0.59
C LYS A 291 0.89 47.16 1.02
N GLU A 292 1.17 47.64 2.23
CA GLU A 292 2.55 47.80 2.72
C GLU A 292 3.17 46.46 3.10
N ALA A 293 2.38 45.58 3.73
CA ALA A 293 2.80 44.23 4.09
C ALA A 293 2.65 43.20 2.95
N GLY A 294 1.87 43.52 1.91
CA GLY A 294 1.62 42.63 0.77
C GLY A 294 0.77 41.40 1.11
N LYS A 295 0.01 41.43 2.22
CA LYS A 295 -0.78 40.32 2.73
C LYS A 295 -2.13 40.78 3.31
N VAL A 296 -3.07 39.84 3.45
CA VAL A 296 -4.33 40.07 4.16
C VAL A 296 -4.08 39.98 5.66
N ILE A 297 -4.56 40.97 6.42
CA ILE A 297 -4.54 40.98 7.88
C ILE A 297 -5.93 40.61 8.38
N THR A 298 -5.99 39.60 9.24
CA THR A 298 -7.21 39.12 9.90
C THR A 298 -7.18 39.49 11.37
N PHE A 299 -8.36 39.71 11.98
CA PHE A 299 -8.51 40.01 13.41
C PHE A 299 -9.41 39.02 14.14
N ASP A 300 -10.16 38.22 13.38
CA ASP A 300 -11.09 37.22 13.88
C ASP A 300 -10.72 35.85 13.30
N MET A 301 -11.11 34.81 14.02
CA MET A 301 -11.03 33.42 13.56
C MET A 301 -12.41 32.97 13.08
N THR A 302 -12.45 32.03 12.16
CA THR A 302 -13.68 31.34 11.75
C THR A 302 -13.49 29.84 11.82
N SER A 303 -14.56 29.13 12.13
CA SER A 303 -14.57 27.68 12.29
C SER A 303 -15.47 27.05 11.23
N ARG A 304 -15.03 25.93 10.67
CA ARG A 304 -15.80 25.12 9.71
C ARG A 304 -15.78 23.68 10.15
N SER A 305 -16.96 23.07 10.22
CA SER A 305 -17.11 21.63 10.43
C SER A 305 -17.30 20.92 9.10
N GLY A 306 -16.76 19.72 8.99
CA GLY A 306 -16.84 18.89 7.81
C GLY A 306 -16.85 17.41 8.16
N TYR A 307 -17.00 16.60 7.13
CA TYR A 307 -16.85 15.17 7.21
C TYR A 307 -15.98 14.70 6.05
N ASP A 308 -15.32 13.57 6.24
CA ASP A 308 -14.53 12.93 5.18
C ASP A 308 -14.55 11.42 5.36
N THR A 309 -14.24 10.72 4.27
CA THR A 309 -14.09 9.27 4.25
C THR A 309 -12.70 8.91 3.76
N LYS A 310 -12.01 8.05 4.51
CA LYS A 310 -10.66 7.62 4.16
C LYS A 310 -10.51 6.12 4.40
N THR A 311 -9.74 5.47 3.52
CA THR A 311 -9.36 4.08 3.73
C THR A 311 -8.08 4.01 4.54
N PHE A 312 -8.10 3.22 5.61
CA PHE A 312 -6.94 2.91 6.44
C PHE A 312 -6.59 1.45 6.31
N SER A 313 -5.35 1.16 5.96
CA SER A 313 -4.82 -0.20 5.86
C SER A 313 -4.00 -0.56 7.09
N GLY A 314 -4.09 -1.81 7.53
CA GLY A 314 -3.40 -2.25 8.74
C GLY A 314 -3.26 -3.75 8.88
N GLU A 315 -2.72 -4.15 10.03
CA GLU A 315 -2.46 -5.53 10.43
C GLU A 315 -3.10 -5.80 11.80
N LEU A 316 -3.67 -7.00 11.94
CA LEU A 316 -4.11 -7.58 13.21
C LEU A 316 -3.31 -8.86 13.48
N GLU A 317 -2.62 -8.89 14.61
CA GLU A 317 -1.93 -10.09 15.09
C GLU A 317 -2.75 -10.77 16.19
N TYR A 318 -3.07 -12.04 15.95
CA TYR A 318 -3.82 -12.88 16.88
C TYR A 318 -2.93 -13.98 17.45
N THR A 319 -3.09 -14.24 18.74
CA THR A 319 -2.65 -15.47 19.40
C THR A 319 -3.88 -16.26 19.83
N PHE A 320 -3.88 -17.56 19.63
CA PHE A 320 -4.97 -18.46 19.99
C PHE A 320 -4.44 -19.83 20.39
N GLU A 321 -5.31 -20.60 21.04
CA GLU A 321 -5.09 -21.98 21.41
C GLU A 321 -6.34 -22.81 21.07
N PHE A 322 -6.18 -24.13 20.99
CA PHE A 322 -7.30 -25.04 20.82
C PHE A 322 -7.63 -25.73 22.14
N VAL A 323 -8.81 -25.41 22.70
CA VAL A 323 -9.34 -26.07 23.90
C VAL A 323 -10.55 -26.90 23.50
N ASP A 324 -10.50 -28.21 23.74
CA ASP A 324 -11.54 -29.17 23.35
C ASP A 324 -11.92 -29.10 21.86
N GLY A 325 -10.93 -28.88 20.99
CA GLY A 325 -11.11 -28.77 19.54
C GLY A 325 -11.77 -27.46 19.07
N LYS A 326 -11.94 -26.48 19.96
CA LYS A 326 -12.45 -25.14 19.63
C LYS A 326 -11.32 -24.12 19.67
N LEU A 327 -11.33 -23.24 18.67
CA LEU A 327 -10.47 -22.07 18.61
C LEU A 327 -10.80 -21.13 19.78
N ASN A 328 -9.81 -20.85 20.62
CA ASN A 328 -9.89 -19.90 21.73
C ASN A 328 -8.83 -18.80 21.52
N VAL A 329 -9.27 -17.59 21.20
CA VAL A 329 -8.35 -16.44 21.05
C VAL A 329 -7.90 -15.95 22.42
N VAL A 330 -6.59 -15.74 22.56
CA VAL A 330 -5.93 -15.35 23.80
C VAL A 330 -5.70 -13.85 23.79
N GLY A 331 -6.48 -13.11 24.59
CA GLY A 331 -6.38 -11.66 24.69
C GLY A 331 -7.02 -10.91 23.52
N GLU A 332 -6.77 -9.60 23.46
CA GLU A 332 -7.12 -8.75 22.32
C GLU A 332 -6.03 -8.82 21.25
N PRO A 333 -6.40 -8.71 19.95
CA PRO A 333 -5.40 -8.65 18.89
C PRO A 333 -4.53 -7.39 19.01
N THR A 334 -3.26 -7.52 18.65
CA THR A 334 -2.42 -6.34 18.42
C THR A 334 -2.83 -5.71 17.11
N VAL A 335 -3.13 -4.40 17.12
CA VAL A 335 -3.54 -3.64 15.94
C VAL A 335 -2.46 -2.64 15.53
N SER A 336 -2.05 -2.70 14.27
CA SER A 336 -1.15 -1.74 13.64
C SER A 336 -1.85 -1.15 12.42
N ILE A 337 -1.85 0.18 12.27
CA ILE A 337 -2.43 0.87 11.12
C ILE A 337 -1.30 1.67 10.45
N ALA A 338 -1.17 1.53 9.14
CA ALA A 338 -0.10 2.17 8.37
C ALA A 338 -0.26 3.70 8.36
N GLY A 339 0.87 4.41 8.40
CA GLY A 339 0.91 5.87 8.19
C GLY A 339 0.44 6.75 9.36
N LEU A 340 0.03 6.18 10.51
CA LEU A 340 -0.49 6.98 11.62
C LEU A 340 0.54 7.88 12.31
N THR A 341 1.85 7.66 12.10
CA THR A 341 2.91 8.49 12.72
C THR A 341 2.86 9.94 12.27
N ASP A 342 2.37 10.20 11.07
CA ASP A 342 2.32 11.53 10.47
C ASP A 342 1.06 12.32 10.86
N GLY A 343 0.16 11.71 11.64
CA GLY A 343 -1.16 12.25 11.95
C GLY A 343 -2.17 11.96 10.84
N ILE A 344 -3.43 12.32 11.09
CA ILE A 344 -4.51 12.17 10.11
C ILE A 344 -4.72 13.50 9.40
N GLY A 345 -4.26 13.59 8.16
CA GLY A 345 -4.56 14.72 7.29
C GLY A 345 -6.03 14.76 6.88
N ILE A 346 -6.66 15.91 7.10
CA ILE A 346 -8.01 16.27 6.65
C ILE A 346 -7.94 17.51 5.75
N TYR A 347 -8.91 17.70 4.86
CA TYR A 347 -8.87 18.82 3.91
C TYR A 347 -10.05 19.78 4.12
N MET A 348 -9.77 20.99 4.62
CA MET A 348 -10.77 22.05 4.79
C MET A 348 -10.21 23.41 4.37
N GLU A 349 -10.75 23.97 3.29
CA GLU A 349 -10.48 25.36 2.90
C GLU A 349 -11.43 26.33 3.64
N GLU A 350 -10.97 27.55 3.91
CA GLU A 350 -11.84 28.61 4.42
C GLU A 350 -13.01 28.89 3.46
N ASN A 351 -12.73 28.90 2.16
CA ASN A 351 -13.68 29.17 1.08
C ASN A 351 -13.52 28.12 -0.02
N PRO A 352 -14.25 27.00 0.03
CA PRO A 352 -14.19 26.00 -1.03
C PRO A 352 -14.64 26.65 -2.35
N TYR A 353 -13.90 26.40 -3.43
CA TYR A 353 -14.28 26.87 -4.77
C TYR A 353 -15.70 26.38 -5.11
N GLU A 354 -16.70 27.28 -5.00
CA GLU A 354 -18.01 27.03 -5.59
C GLU A 354 -17.84 27.03 -7.10
N TRP A 355 -17.96 25.86 -7.74
CA TRP A 355 -18.21 25.78 -9.16
C TRP A 355 -19.52 26.54 -9.43
N GLN A 356 -19.42 27.76 -9.95
CA GLN A 356 -20.55 28.41 -10.61
C GLN A 356 -20.90 27.55 -11.82
N ILE A 357 -21.97 26.77 -11.68
CA ILE A 357 -22.58 25.92 -12.71
C ILE A 357 -23.05 26.76 -13.90
#